data_AF-A0A354NX87-F1
#
_entry.id   AF-A0A354NX87-F1
#
_cell.length_a   1.000
_cell.length_b   1.000
_cell.length_c   1.000
_cell.angle_alpha   90.00
_cell.angle_beta   90.00
_cell.angle_gamma   90.00
#
_symmetry.space_group_name_H-M   'P 1'
#
loop_
_entity.id
_entity.type
_entity.pdbx_description
1 polymer ?
#
loop_
_entity_poly.entity_id
_entity_poly.type
_entity_poly.pdbx_seq_one_letter_code
_entity_poly.pdbx_strand_id
1 'polypeptide(L)'
;MTISDIRLMRLHADILFVHDTAGRLVYVNEPVDPEDYPAPIIYVGRTQDGTVYRCRWDVPEVICFQVQDTVNRFGTLNMTEHCGLVPELKDVVR
;
A
#
# COMPACT_ATOMS: atom_id res chain seq x y z
N MET A 1 23.38 -3.06 15.35
CA MET A 1 22.77 -2.31 14.24
C MET A 1 21.28 -2.21 14.51
N THR A 2 20.72 -1.00 14.55
CA THR A 2 19.28 -0.79 14.61
C THR A 2 18.70 -0.86 13.21
N ILE A 3 17.57 -1.54 13.04
CA ILE A 3 16.82 -1.57 11.78
C ILE A 3 15.96 -0.29 11.72
N SER A 4 15.99 0.45 10.60
CA SER A 4 15.13 1.64 10.40
C SER A 4 13.66 1.24 10.27
N ASP A 5 12.73 2.13 10.60
CA ASP A 5 11.29 1.85 10.54
C ASP A 5 10.86 1.51 9.10
N ILE A 6 11.39 2.20 8.10
CA ILE A 6 11.07 1.91 6.70
C ILE A 6 11.54 0.51 6.27
N ARG A 7 12.66 0.04 6.82
CA ARG A 7 13.17 -1.32 6.55
C ARG A 7 12.32 -2.36 7.25
N LEU A 8 11.87 -2.08 8.47
CA LEU A 8 10.93 -2.94 9.19
C LEU A 8 9.58 -3.02 8.46
N MET A 9 9.09 -1.91 7.91
CA MET A 9 7.85 -1.88 7.12
C MET A 9 7.96 -2.64 5.80
N ARG A 10 9.12 -2.60 5.14
CA ARG A 10 9.39 -3.44 3.96
C ARG A 10 9.34 -4.92 4.33
N LEU A 11 10.02 -5.30 5.41
CA LEU A 11 9.99 -6.68 5.92
C LEU A 11 8.56 -7.12 6.30
N HIS A 12 7.77 -6.22 6.87
CA HIS A 12 6.38 -6.50 7.21
C HIS A 12 5.56 -6.84 5.95
N ALA A 13 5.68 -6.04 4.87
CA ALA A 13 5.03 -6.36 3.60
C ALA A 13 5.54 -7.69 3.00
N ASP A 14 6.86 -7.91 3.02
CA ASP A 14 7.50 -9.11 2.50
C ASP A 14 7.05 -10.39 3.25
N ILE A 15 6.74 -10.28 4.54
CA ILE A 15 6.21 -11.40 5.35
C ILE A 15 4.74 -11.67 5.04
N LEU A 16 3.94 -10.63 4.84
CA LEU A 16 2.48 -10.77 4.68
C LEU A 16 2.05 -11.31 3.31
N PHE A 17 2.84 -11.07 2.26
CA PHE A 17 2.40 -11.33 0.88
C PHE A 17 3.48 -12.01 0.06
N VAL A 18 3.04 -12.80 -0.92
CA VAL A 18 3.90 -13.26 -2.00
C VAL A 18 3.95 -12.21 -3.10
N HIS A 19 5.14 -12.03 -3.67
CA HIS A 19 5.44 -11.00 -4.64
C HIS A 19 5.88 -11.60 -5.97
N ASP A 20 5.52 -10.95 -7.08
CA ASP A 20 6.09 -11.25 -8.39
C ASP A 20 7.51 -10.67 -8.55
N THR A 21 8.10 -10.88 -9.72
CA THR A 21 9.47 -10.40 -10.02
C THR A 21 9.58 -8.86 -10.08
N ALA A 22 8.47 -8.16 -10.27
CA ALA A 22 8.38 -6.70 -10.22
C ALA A 22 8.09 -6.19 -8.79
N GLY A 23 8.00 -7.08 -7.80
CA GLY A 23 7.67 -6.75 -6.43
C GLY A 23 6.20 -6.39 -6.22
N ARG A 24 5.30 -6.82 -7.12
CA ARG A 24 3.85 -6.62 -6.99
C ARG A 24 3.23 -7.74 -6.17
N LEU A 25 2.14 -7.45 -5.47
CA LEU A 25 1.46 -8.43 -4.62
C LEU A 25 0.76 -9.49 -5.48
N VAL A 26 0.77 -10.74 -5.04
CA VAL A 26 0.05 -11.84 -5.72
C VAL A 26 -1.05 -12.40 -4.82
N TYR A 27 -0.66 -12.99 -3.70
CA TYR A 27 -1.55 -13.59 -2.70
C TYR A 27 -0.99 -13.37 -1.28
N VAL A 28 -1.81 -13.64 -0.26
CA VAL A 28 -1.34 -13.65 1.13
C VAL A 28 -0.33 -14.77 1.35
N ASN A 29 0.67 -14.55 2.20
CA ASN A 29 1.69 -15.55 2.50
C ASN A 29 1.26 -16.46 3.67
N GLU A 30 0.11 -17.11 3.51
CA GLU A 30 -0.43 -18.09 4.47
C GLU A 30 -0.55 -19.47 3.80
N PRO A 31 -0.56 -20.58 4.57
CA PRO A 31 -0.69 -21.94 4.03
C PRO A 31 -2.13 -22.25 3.61
N VAL A 32 -2.65 -21.47 2.66
CA VAL A 32 -4.00 -21.55 2.09
C VAL A 32 -3.91 -21.65 0.56
N ASP A 33 -5.02 -21.96 -0.11
CA ASP A 33 -5.07 -21.92 -1.57
C ASP A 33 -4.89 -20.46 -2.06
N PRO A 34 -3.86 -20.14 -2.86
CA PRO A 34 -3.62 -18.79 -3.35
C PRO A 34 -4.80 -18.17 -4.13
N GLU A 35 -5.59 -18.99 -4.84
CA GLU A 35 -6.70 -18.49 -5.65
C GLU A 35 -7.86 -17.97 -4.79
N ASP A 36 -8.07 -18.58 -3.61
CA ASP A 36 -9.10 -18.19 -2.66
C ASP A 36 -8.70 -16.97 -1.81
N TYR A 37 -7.39 -16.69 -1.71
CA TYR A 37 -6.84 -15.64 -0.85
C TYR A 37 -5.89 -14.70 -1.62
N PRO A 38 -6.42 -13.93 -2.59
CA PRO A 38 -5.63 -12.94 -3.30
C PRO A 38 -5.14 -11.85 -2.34
N ALA A 39 -4.00 -11.23 -2.68
CA ALA A 39 -3.50 -10.11 -1.91
C ALA A 39 -4.47 -8.91 -2.00
N PRO A 40 -4.36 -7.93 -1.08
CA PRO A 40 -5.04 -6.66 -1.23
C PRO A 40 -4.69 -5.98 -2.55
N ILE A 41 -5.64 -5.22 -3.12
CA ILE A 41 -5.41 -4.46 -4.36
C ILE A 41 -4.26 -3.47 -4.17
N ILE A 42 -4.24 -2.79 -3.03
CA ILE A 42 -3.23 -1.81 -2.63
C ILE A 42 -2.81 -2.11 -1.19
N TYR A 43 -1.50 -2.04 -0.92
CA TYR A 43 -0.93 -2.00 0.42
C TYR A 43 -0.21 -0.66 0.63
N VAL A 44 -0.48 -0.02 1.78
CA VAL A 44 0.18 1.21 2.21
C VAL A 44 0.64 1.06 3.65
N GLY A 45 1.96 0.96 3.84
CA GLY A 45 2.60 1.02 5.15
C GLY A 45 3.27 2.37 5.35
N ARG A 46 2.83 3.16 6.33
CA ARG A 46 3.44 4.47 6.66
C ARG A 46 4.30 4.39 7.91
N THR A 47 5.47 5.02 7.85
CA THR A 47 6.38 5.22 8.97
C THR A 47 6.88 6.67 9.00
N GLN A 48 7.60 7.05 10.05
CA GLN A 48 8.23 8.38 10.10
C GLN A 48 9.33 8.54 9.03
N ASP A 49 9.94 7.42 8.60
CA ASP A 49 11.01 7.37 7.60
C ASP A 49 10.48 7.32 6.15
N GLY A 50 9.17 7.16 5.94
CA GLY A 50 8.57 7.15 4.61
C GLY A 50 7.39 6.20 4.45
N THR A 51 7.05 5.88 3.19
CA THR A 51 5.92 5.01 2.85
C THR A 51 6.38 3.80 2.03
N VAL A 52 5.89 2.62 2.39
CA VAL A 52 5.95 1.40 1.58
C VAL A 52 4.63 1.26 0.85
N TYR A 53 4.69 1.23 -0.48
CA TYR A 53 3.54 1.11 -1.37
C TYR A 53 3.70 -0.11 -2.27
N ARG A 54 2.63 -0.89 -2.44
CA ARG A 54 2.57 -2.05 -3.35
C ARG A 54 1.18 -2.18 -3.97
N CYS A 55 1.13 -2.62 -5.23
CA CYS A 55 -0.10 -2.98 -5.92
C CYS A 55 -0.12 -4.46 -6.24
N ARG A 56 -1.31 -5.05 -6.29
CA ARG A 56 -1.50 -6.41 -6.80
C ARG A 56 -1.22 -6.49 -8.29
N TRP A 57 -0.65 -7.61 -8.77
CA TRP A 57 -0.17 -7.84 -10.15
C TRP A 57 -1.19 -7.55 -11.27
N ASP A 58 -2.48 -7.70 -11.00
CA ASP A 58 -3.57 -7.52 -11.96
C ASP A 58 -4.01 -6.06 -12.14
N VAL A 59 -3.49 -5.14 -11.32
CA VAL A 59 -3.79 -3.71 -11.44
C VAL A 59 -3.04 -3.09 -12.63
N PRO A 60 -3.67 -2.30 -13.51
CA PRO A 60 -2.93 -1.62 -14.58
C PRO A 60 -1.89 -0.63 -14.02
N GLU A 61 -0.70 -0.57 -14.61
CA GLU A 61 0.39 0.30 -14.12
C GLU A 61 -0.01 1.77 -13.99
N VAL A 62 -0.81 2.29 -14.94
CA VAL A 62 -1.33 3.65 -14.88
C VAL A 62 -2.13 3.92 -13.60
N ILE A 63 -2.89 2.94 -13.11
CA ILE A 63 -3.65 3.05 -11.86
C ILE A 63 -2.70 2.99 -10.67
N CYS A 64 -1.69 2.10 -10.71
CA CYS A 64 -0.65 2.04 -9.67
C CYS A 64 0.04 3.41 -9.49
N PHE A 65 0.40 4.07 -10.59
CA PHE A 65 1.02 5.40 -10.54
C PHE A 65 0.08 6.47 -9.96
N GLN A 66 -1.18 6.51 -10.40
CA GLN A 66 -2.16 7.50 -9.90
C GLN A 66 -2.42 7.35 -8.40
N VAL A 67 -2.55 6.12 -7.93
CA VAL A 67 -2.76 5.83 -6.52
C VAL A 67 -1.49 6.14 -5.71
N GLN A 68 -0.29 5.81 -6.22
CA GLN A 68 0.95 6.15 -5.54
C GLN A 68 1.13 7.67 -5.39
N ASP A 69 0.83 8.43 -6.45
CA ASP A 69 0.84 9.90 -6.41
C ASP A 69 -0.13 10.44 -5.35
N THR A 70 -1.35 9.89 -5.32
CA THR A 70 -2.37 10.20 -4.30
C THR A 70 -1.87 9.91 -2.89
N VAL A 71 -1.31 8.71 -2.65
CA VAL A 71 -0.79 8.30 -1.35
C VAL A 71 0.35 9.21 -0.88
N ASN A 72 1.22 9.64 -1.80
CA ASN A 72 2.31 10.56 -1.51
C ASN A 72 1.79 11.97 -1.20
N ARG A 73 0.84 12.47 -1.99
CA ARG A 73 0.22 13.80 -1.79
C ARG A 73 -0.47 13.93 -0.45
N PHE A 74 -1.19 12.90 -0.02
CA PHE A 74 -1.86 12.87 1.29
C PHE A 74 -0.98 12.22 2.38
N GLY A 75 0.28 11.91 2.08
CA GLY A 75 1.26 11.30 2.98
C GLY A 75 2.02 12.28 3.85
N THR A 76 2.01 13.56 3.47
CA THR A 76 2.64 14.66 4.21
C THR A 76 1.69 15.34 5.21
N LEU A 77 0.40 14.98 5.20
CA LEU A 77 -0.59 15.50 6.15
C LEU A 77 -0.55 14.67 7.42
N ASN A 78 -0.42 15.32 8.57
CA ASN A 78 -0.44 14.62 9.85
C ASN A 78 -1.83 14.01 10.05
N MET A 79 -1.89 12.80 10.62
CA MET A 79 -3.14 12.03 10.80
C MET A 79 -4.22 12.79 11.58
N THR A 80 -3.84 13.82 12.36
CA THR A 80 -4.71 14.80 13.02
C THR A 80 -5.49 15.71 12.07
N GLU A 81 -5.01 15.95 10.85
CA GLU A 81 -5.66 16.79 9.84
C GLU A 81 -6.70 15.99 9.01
N HIS A 82 -6.65 14.65 9.06
CA HIS A 82 -7.44 13.81 8.17
C HIS A 82 -8.92 13.63 8.61
N CYS A 83 -9.25 13.88 9.88
CA CYS A 83 -10.63 13.81 10.39
C CYS A 83 -11.57 14.87 9.77
N GLY A 84 -11.05 15.90 9.08
CA GLY A 84 -11.84 17.00 8.53
C GLY A 84 -12.22 16.89 7.04
N LEU A 85 -11.58 16.01 6.25
CA LEU A 85 -11.63 16.05 4.77
C LEU A 85 -12.62 15.07 4.12
N VAL A 86 -13.37 14.30 4.92
CA VAL A 86 -14.42 13.39 4.41
C VAL A 86 -15.52 14.08 3.57
N PRO A 87 -15.85 15.39 3.73
CA PRO A 87 -16.85 16.04 2.88
C PRO A 87 -16.42 16.21 1.41
N GLU A 88 -15.14 16.50 1.15
CA GLU A 88 -14.65 16.95 -0.16
C GLU A 88 -14.44 15.81 -1.16
N LEU A 89 -14.34 14.56 -0.70
CA LEU A 89 -14.16 13.38 -1.54
C LEU A 89 -15.47 12.85 -2.15
N LYS A 90 -16.64 13.35 -1.74
CA LYS A 90 -17.93 12.94 -2.31
C LYS A 90 -18.16 13.45 -3.74
N ASP A 91 -17.56 14.58 -4.09
CA ASP A 91 -17.81 15.24 -5.38
C ASP A 91 -16.86 14.78 -6.50
N VAL A 92 -15.81 14.02 -6.16
CA VAL A 92 -14.82 13.50 -7.12
C VAL A 92 -15.20 12.12 -7.66
N VAL A 93 -16.11 11.41 -6.99
CA VAL A 93 -16.65 10.12 -7.44
C VAL A 93 -18.11 10.32 -7.86
N ARG A 94 -18.32 10.91 -9.04
CA ARG A 94 -19.61 10.94 -9.72
C ARG A 94 -19.46 10.54 -11.18
#